data_AF-A0AAI9SXI5-F1
#
_entry.id   AF-A0AAI9SXI5-F1
#
_cell.length_a   1.000
_cell.length_b   1.000
_cell.length_c   1.000
_cell.angle_alpha   90.00
_cell.angle_beta   90.00
_cell.angle_gamma   90.00
#
_symmetry.space_group_name_H-M   'P 1'
#
loop_
_entity.id
_entity.type
_entity.pdbx_description
1 polymer ?
#
loop_
_entity_poly.entity_id
_entity_poly.type
_entity_poly.pdbx_seq_one_letter_code
_entity_poly.pdbx_strand_id
1 'polypeptide(L)'
;MLHDTSSAIGDKTHIQKKADLDPVVDVTKKFASMPNEPANDLSNEEEYKSLASSTTGSFLSSPRHSPVSTTTESEEEESNLLEKIAESFTSPLTQENLTIQSQLLLNDFRRSLGENGISMVPSYNLSPDGSEHGQYLVIDLGGSTLRIAVIDISPDLQRSRSERVHIVLEEKWIISNEYKNIDRNFFKFIGSKIMEILSRQDLIKSSSLIKTGMTWSFPLETTSYNSGNIRHVSKGYTLDPEVCGKDLKFLLESILHDEFGIKIDVRSVMNDSVAVYSAGSFLDDKLILAMVLGTGFNMCCPLNADAEKMHKTKLIDDKLLFNTELSLFGEDLCDCLGTKYDAMIDKRLQNFKHHFKPYTMLDPEDNTAFQPNELLTSGRYLPEISRLIMVDLYNKKELFSQYTPEELGKILNVSYDGFEGELMCFVDENSDYEEINKKFLDCYGWSKPVEKSDITKIKTITSFVIKRAAFIVANSIIAFLKLLSEYNTDNNKIEGLITIGYVGSVLTYFINYRNMVLDYVNTNEEVKKLGCEIKLELIENSSVIGAAIGAAFYSKD
;
A
#
# COMPACT_ATOMS: atom_id res chain seq x y z
N MET A 1 -29.50 -60.95 16.60
CA MET A 1 -29.05 -61.43 17.92
C MET A 1 -28.07 -60.39 18.44
N LEU A 2 -28.55 -59.32 19.07
CA LEU A 2 -28.77 -59.20 20.52
C LEU A 2 -27.53 -59.58 21.34
N HIS A 3 -26.80 -58.58 21.82
CA HIS A 3 -26.60 -58.42 23.27
C HIS A 3 -26.19 -56.97 23.62
N ASP A 4 -27.08 -56.33 24.38
CA ASP A 4 -26.89 -55.16 25.24
C ASP A 4 -25.89 -55.42 26.37
N THR A 5 -25.27 -54.35 26.89
CA THR A 5 -25.52 -53.88 28.28
C THR A 5 -25.03 -52.44 28.50
N SER A 6 -25.96 -51.64 29.04
CA SER A 6 -25.84 -50.37 29.77
C SER A 6 -24.85 -50.45 30.96
N SER A 7 -24.46 -49.46 31.76
CA SER A 7 -24.69 -48.03 32.02
C SER A 7 -23.86 -47.74 33.30
N ALA A 8 -23.30 -46.55 33.50
CA ALA A 8 -23.32 -45.87 34.81
C ALA A 8 -22.69 -44.47 34.76
N ILE A 9 -23.46 -43.53 35.29
CA ILE A 9 -23.18 -42.13 35.59
C ILE A 9 -22.42 -42.05 36.93
N GLY A 10 -21.53 -41.06 37.10
CA GLY A 10 -20.92 -40.77 38.41
C GLY A 10 -19.91 -39.61 38.45
N ASP A 11 -20.44 -38.40 38.62
CA ASP A 11 -19.92 -37.24 39.37
C ASP A 11 -18.48 -36.69 39.27
N LYS A 12 -18.45 -35.42 38.82
CA LYS A 12 -17.81 -34.22 39.39
C LYS A 12 -16.57 -34.38 40.29
N THR A 13 -15.46 -33.81 39.81
CA THR A 13 -14.57 -33.00 40.66
C THR A 13 -14.07 -31.77 39.90
N HIS A 14 -14.41 -30.59 40.45
CA HIS A 14 -13.82 -29.30 40.15
C HIS A 14 -12.32 -29.31 40.37
N ILE A 15 -11.54 -28.88 39.38
CA ILE A 15 -10.19 -28.34 39.60
C ILE A 15 -10.13 -26.98 38.90
N GLN A 16 -10.31 -25.93 39.70
CA GLN A 16 -9.85 -24.58 39.37
C GLN A 16 -8.32 -24.63 39.22
N LYS A 17 -7.82 -24.37 38.02
CA LYS A 17 -6.46 -23.86 37.84
C LYS A 17 -6.55 -22.39 37.47
N LYS A 18 -6.21 -21.54 38.44
CA LYS A 18 -5.76 -20.17 38.20
C LYS A 18 -4.66 -20.21 37.14
N ALA A 19 -4.88 -19.52 36.02
CA ALA A 19 -3.79 -19.07 35.17
C ALA A 19 -3.50 -17.63 35.61
N ASP A 20 -2.40 -17.45 36.32
CA ASP A 20 -1.84 -16.14 36.57
C ASP A 20 -1.38 -15.57 35.22
N LEU A 21 -1.95 -14.43 34.85
CA LEU A 21 -1.55 -13.62 33.70
C LEU A 21 -0.27 -12.89 34.08
N ASP A 22 0.87 -13.37 33.60
CA ASP A 22 2.10 -12.59 33.62
C ASP A 22 2.06 -11.49 32.54
N PRO A 23 2.55 -10.27 32.86
CA PRO A 23 2.44 -9.11 31.98
C PRO A 23 3.37 -9.22 30.76
N VAL A 24 2.84 -8.72 29.63
CA VAL A 24 3.51 -8.53 28.35
C VAL A 24 4.84 -7.79 28.56
N VAL A 25 5.94 -8.47 28.25
CA VAL A 25 7.28 -7.88 28.24
C VAL A 25 7.45 -7.07 26.96
N ASP A 26 7.63 -5.76 27.15
CA ASP A 26 8.02 -4.77 26.15
C ASP A 26 9.41 -5.11 25.57
N VAL A 27 9.44 -5.60 24.32
CA VAL A 27 10.67 -5.89 23.58
C VAL A 27 11.03 -4.69 22.70
N THR A 28 11.35 -3.56 23.33
CA THR A 28 12.02 -2.43 22.65
C THR A 28 13.17 -1.90 23.50
N LYS A 29 14.26 -2.68 23.61
CA LYS A 29 15.61 -2.18 23.99
C LYS A 29 16.64 -3.30 23.91
N LYS A 30 17.48 -3.28 22.87
CA LYS A 30 18.90 -3.68 22.90
C LYS A 30 19.49 -3.61 21.50
N PHE A 31 20.15 -2.50 21.17
CA PHE A 31 21.39 -2.47 20.40
C PHE A 31 22.07 -1.13 20.68
N ALA A 32 23.01 -1.12 21.62
CA ALA A 32 23.94 -0.02 21.83
C ALA A 32 25.30 -0.65 22.13
N SER A 33 26.21 -0.55 21.16
CA SER A 33 27.66 -0.42 21.37
C SER A 33 28.40 -0.63 20.05
N MET A 34 29.09 0.40 19.53
CA MET A 34 30.49 0.38 19.08
C MET A 34 30.91 1.82 18.65
N PRO A 35 32.21 2.17 18.71
CA PRO A 35 32.67 3.41 19.34
C PRO A 35 32.93 4.61 18.40
N ASN A 36 32.86 5.80 19.00
CA ASN A 36 33.29 7.10 18.48
C ASN A 36 34.83 7.18 18.32
N GLU A 37 35.28 7.83 17.25
CA GLU A 37 36.57 8.53 17.19
C GLU A 37 36.38 9.96 16.62
N PRO A 38 37.28 10.91 16.95
CA PRO A 38 36.87 12.26 17.35
C PRO A 38 37.00 13.32 16.25
N ALA A 39 36.26 14.40 16.48
CA ALA A 39 36.29 15.66 15.75
C ALA A 39 37.65 16.35 15.85
N ASN A 40 38.08 16.95 14.74
CA ASN A 40 39.09 18.01 14.71
C ASN A 40 38.41 19.34 14.43
N ASP A 41 38.46 20.21 15.43
CA ASP A 41 38.30 21.67 15.36
C ASP A 41 39.34 22.27 14.41
N LEU A 42 38.93 23.25 13.58
CA LEU A 42 39.78 24.42 13.27
C LEU A 42 38.89 25.61 12.91
N SER A 43 39.08 26.65 13.73
CA SER A 43 38.64 28.04 13.68
C SER A 43 38.79 28.73 12.32
N ASN A 44 37.91 29.71 12.05
CA ASN A 44 38.29 31.12 11.84
C ASN A 44 37.05 32.01 11.63
N GLU A 45 36.77 32.86 12.62
CA GLU A 45 36.01 34.11 12.51
C GLU A 45 36.98 35.29 12.34
N GLU A 46 36.64 36.23 11.45
CA GLU A 46 36.95 37.67 11.44
C GLU A 46 36.50 38.20 10.06
N GLU A 47 35.93 39.38 9.83
CA GLU A 47 35.41 40.51 10.60
C GLU A 47 34.71 41.39 9.52
N TYR A 48 33.66 42.14 9.84
CA TYR A 48 33.54 43.59 9.52
C TYR A 48 32.14 44.12 9.87
N LYS A 49 32.16 45.11 10.78
CA LYS A 49 31.02 45.92 11.24
C LYS A 49 30.94 47.26 10.51
N SER A 50 29.70 47.69 10.33
CA SER A 50 29.17 49.07 10.45
C SER A 50 29.50 50.13 9.37
N LEU A 51 28.46 50.82 8.89
CA LEU A 51 28.11 52.16 9.37
C LEU A 51 26.66 52.53 9.02
N ALA A 52 25.99 53.19 9.96
CA ALA A 52 24.64 53.74 9.84
C ALA A 52 24.67 55.27 9.74
N SER A 53 23.59 55.88 9.25
CA SER A 53 22.97 57.16 9.66
C SER A 53 22.11 57.68 8.48
N SER A 54 21.04 58.47 8.57
CA SER A 54 20.12 58.96 9.62
C SER A 54 19.25 60.04 8.92
N THR A 55 17.95 60.16 9.24
CA THR A 55 17.14 61.42 9.31
C THR A 55 15.65 61.04 9.44
N THR A 56 15.03 61.05 10.63
CA THR A 56 14.35 62.15 11.37
C THR A 56 13.03 62.65 10.77
N GLY A 57 11.95 62.58 11.59
CA GLY A 57 10.72 63.37 11.41
C GLY A 57 9.57 62.90 12.33
N SER A 58 9.47 63.49 13.52
CA SER A 58 8.42 63.27 14.54
C SER A 58 7.06 63.88 14.15
N PHE A 59 5.94 63.42 14.74
CA PHE A 59 4.96 64.29 15.43
C PHE A 59 4.04 63.48 16.37
N LEU A 60 3.81 64.06 17.56
CA LEU A 60 2.96 63.62 18.67
C LEU A 60 1.47 63.94 18.45
N SER A 61 0.55 63.11 18.95
CA SER A 61 -0.50 63.54 19.93
C SER A 61 -1.54 62.44 20.23
N SER A 62 -1.84 62.28 21.51
CA SER A 62 -3.15 61.86 22.08
C SER A 62 -3.65 63.05 22.94
N PRO A 63 -4.86 63.10 23.57
CA PRO A 63 -5.88 62.06 23.78
C PRO A 63 -7.36 62.54 23.68
N ARG A 64 -8.36 61.64 23.84
CA ARG A 64 -9.59 61.84 24.66
C ARG A 64 -10.56 60.64 24.62
N HIS A 65 -11.17 60.37 25.78
CA HIS A 65 -12.17 59.33 26.09
C HIS A 65 -13.62 59.71 25.75
N SER A 66 -14.44 58.66 25.49
CA SER A 66 -15.84 58.40 25.93
C SER A 66 -16.89 58.25 24.80
N PRO A 67 -18.02 57.54 25.00
CA PRO A 67 -18.16 56.12 25.37
C PRO A 67 -19.27 55.37 24.56
N VAL A 68 -19.39 54.06 24.78
CA VAL A 68 -20.55 53.17 24.51
C VAL A 68 -20.98 52.95 23.04
N SER A 69 -20.71 51.73 22.55
CA SER A 69 -21.72 50.91 21.87
C SER A 69 -21.38 49.45 22.14
N THR A 70 -22.02 48.88 23.16
CA THR A 70 -22.19 47.42 23.30
C THR A 70 -22.95 46.93 22.08
N THR A 71 -22.22 46.59 21.02
CA THR A 71 -22.70 45.64 20.03
C THR A 71 -22.80 44.32 20.75
N THR A 72 -24.04 43.92 21.00
CA THR A 72 -24.45 42.53 21.18
C THR A 72 -23.55 41.63 20.34
N GLU A 73 -22.75 40.82 21.03
CA GLU A 73 -22.22 39.56 20.51
C GLU A 73 -23.45 38.70 20.15
N SER A 74 -23.98 38.97 18.95
CA SER A 74 -24.95 38.14 18.30
C SER A 74 -24.22 36.88 17.87
N GLU A 75 -24.54 35.77 18.55
CA GLU A 75 -24.72 34.46 17.93
C GLU A 75 -23.72 34.17 16.80
N GLU A 76 -22.47 33.85 17.17
CA GLU A 76 -21.62 33.06 16.27
C GLU A 76 -22.35 31.74 16.01
N GLU A 77 -22.88 31.63 14.80
CA GLU A 77 -23.62 30.48 14.27
C GLU A 77 -22.97 29.17 14.72
N GLU A 78 -23.74 28.31 15.40
CA GLU A 78 -23.40 26.91 15.69
C GLU A 78 -23.23 26.15 14.37
N SER A 79 -22.12 26.38 13.67
CA SER A 79 -21.73 25.56 12.53
C SER A 79 -21.48 24.14 13.03
N ASN A 80 -22.28 23.23 12.49
CA ASN A 80 -22.32 21.80 12.79
C ASN A 80 -20.91 21.20 12.69
N LEU A 81 -20.44 20.50 13.73
CA LEU A 81 -19.07 19.97 13.76
C LEU A 81 -18.77 19.07 12.55
N LEU A 82 -19.74 18.26 12.12
CA LEU A 82 -19.60 17.42 10.93
C LEU A 82 -19.35 18.24 9.66
N GLU A 83 -19.95 19.42 9.54
CA GLU A 83 -19.75 20.32 8.39
C GLU A 83 -18.33 20.88 8.38
N LYS A 84 -17.83 21.38 9.52
CA LYS A 84 -16.43 21.82 9.66
C LYS A 84 -15.43 20.70 9.34
N ILE A 85 -15.74 19.48 9.77
CA ILE A 85 -14.92 18.31 9.45
C ILE A 85 -14.97 18.06 7.94
N ALA A 86 -16.15 18.00 7.32
CA ALA A 86 -16.29 17.77 5.88
C ALA A 86 -15.55 18.84 5.06
N GLU A 87 -15.62 20.11 5.45
CA GLU A 87 -14.87 21.21 4.82
C GLU A 87 -13.36 20.99 4.89
N SER A 88 -12.83 20.52 6.03
CA SER A 88 -11.39 20.24 6.18
C SER A 88 -10.89 19.13 5.26
N PHE A 89 -11.75 18.19 4.86
CA PHE A 89 -11.42 17.13 3.91
C PHE A 89 -11.63 17.54 2.44
N THR A 90 -12.57 18.46 2.18
CA THR A 90 -13.10 18.68 0.81
C THR A 90 -12.74 20.02 0.20
N SER A 91 -12.50 21.06 1.01
CA SER A 91 -12.11 22.38 0.52
C SER A 91 -10.85 22.39 -0.35
N PRO A 92 -9.81 21.55 -0.10
CA PRO A 92 -8.62 21.54 -0.94
C PRO A 92 -8.78 20.74 -2.25
N LEU A 93 -9.91 20.06 -2.47
CA LEU A 93 -10.10 19.11 -3.57
C LEU A 93 -10.53 19.79 -4.89
N THR A 94 -9.71 20.74 -5.36
CA THR A 94 -9.94 21.47 -6.61
C THR A 94 -9.04 20.94 -7.74
N GLN A 95 -9.47 21.10 -9.00
CA GLN A 95 -8.64 20.73 -10.16
C GLN A 95 -7.33 21.53 -10.25
N GLU A 96 -7.33 22.78 -9.76
CA GLU A 96 -6.14 23.60 -9.63
C GLU A 96 -5.16 22.99 -8.64
N ASN A 97 -5.63 22.65 -7.43
CA ASN A 97 -4.79 22.02 -6.42
C ASN A 97 -4.30 20.65 -6.90
N LEU A 98 -5.12 19.86 -7.59
CA LEU A 98 -4.72 18.58 -8.18
C LEU A 98 -3.56 18.75 -9.17
N THR A 99 -3.58 19.83 -9.95
CA THR A 99 -2.52 20.16 -10.90
C THR A 99 -1.22 20.58 -10.19
N ILE A 100 -1.33 21.37 -9.12
CA ILE A 100 -0.19 21.80 -8.29
C ILE A 100 0.44 20.61 -7.58
N GLN A 101 -0.36 19.83 -6.85
CA GLN A 101 0.12 18.69 -6.06
C GLN A 101 0.75 17.60 -6.95
N SER A 102 0.21 17.38 -8.15
CA SER A 102 0.77 16.37 -9.04
C SER A 102 2.10 16.83 -9.64
N GLN A 103 2.30 18.14 -9.76
CA GLN A 103 3.58 18.71 -10.16
C GLN A 103 4.63 18.63 -9.06
N LEU A 104 4.23 18.83 -7.80
CA LEU A 104 5.11 18.64 -6.64
C LEU A 104 5.57 17.18 -6.53
N LEU A 105 4.63 16.24 -6.59
CA LEU A 105 4.93 14.80 -6.57
C LEU A 105 5.81 14.36 -7.75
N LEU A 106 5.61 14.92 -8.96
CA LEU A 106 6.51 14.69 -10.09
C LEU A 106 7.94 15.17 -9.80
N ASN A 107 8.10 16.29 -9.10
CA ASN A 107 9.42 16.78 -8.74
C ASN A 107 10.10 15.85 -7.73
N ASP A 108 9.35 15.24 -6.80
CA ASP A 108 9.89 14.21 -5.91
C ASP A 108 10.28 12.94 -6.65
N PHE A 109 9.49 12.50 -7.63
CA PHE A 109 9.87 11.38 -8.50
C PHE A 109 11.20 11.65 -9.22
N ARG A 110 11.37 12.85 -9.79
CA ARG A 110 12.63 13.27 -10.43
C ARG A 110 13.81 13.27 -9.46
N ARG A 111 13.62 13.82 -8.25
CA ARG A 111 14.67 13.82 -7.21
C ARG A 111 15.03 12.41 -6.78
N SER A 112 14.05 11.55 -6.55
CA SER A 112 14.27 10.14 -6.16
C SER A 112 15.01 9.36 -7.26
N LEU A 113 14.67 9.57 -8.53
CA LEU A 113 15.40 8.97 -9.65
C LEU A 113 16.86 9.47 -9.72
N GLY A 114 17.11 10.74 -9.42
CA GLY A 114 18.45 11.36 -9.44
C GLY A 114 19.30 11.09 -8.19
N GLU A 115 18.76 10.44 -7.16
CA GLU A 115 19.44 10.18 -5.88
C GLU A 115 19.54 8.66 -5.60
N ASN A 116 20.44 8.28 -4.69
CA ASN A 116 20.40 6.95 -4.11
C ASN A 116 19.43 6.96 -2.93
N GLY A 117 18.42 6.10 -2.95
CA GLY A 117 17.35 6.08 -1.94
C GLY A 117 16.56 4.78 -1.95
N ILE A 118 15.66 4.67 -0.98
CA ILE A 118 14.85 3.46 -0.73
C ILE A 118 13.59 3.35 -1.60
N SER A 119 13.28 4.37 -2.41
CA SER A 119 12.17 4.38 -3.37
C SER A 119 12.67 4.40 -4.83
N MET A 120 11.75 4.35 -5.81
CA MET A 120 12.09 4.19 -7.23
C MET A 120 13.12 3.07 -7.42
N VAL A 121 12.81 1.89 -6.90
CA VAL A 121 13.70 0.74 -6.92
C VAL A 121 13.68 0.14 -8.34
N PRO A 122 14.83 0.16 -9.05
CA PRO A 122 14.87 -0.39 -10.40
C PRO A 122 14.69 -1.91 -10.33
N SER A 123 13.81 -2.42 -11.16
CA SER A 123 13.74 -3.81 -11.56
C SER A 123 14.22 -3.88 -13.01
N TYR A 124 14.83 -5.01 -13.37
CA TYR A 124 15.29 -5.28 -14.73
C TYR A 124 14.17 -5.12 -15.76
N ASN A 125 14.53 -5.03 -17.04
CA ASN A 125 13.55 -4.90 -18.10
C ASN A 125 12.52 -6.04 -18.05
N LEU A 126 11.23 -5.70 -18.06
CA LEU A 126 10.12 -6.65 -18.15
C LEU A 126 9.06 -6.06 -19.07
N SER A 127 9.24 -6.27 -20.37
CA SER A 127 8.37 -5.70 -21.42
C SER A 127 7.78 -6.84 -22.26
N PRO A 128 6.78 -7.58 -21.76
CA PRO A 128 6.22 -8.71 -22.48
C PRO A 128 5.58 -8.26 -23.80
N ASP A 129 5.85 -8.99 -24.88
CA ASP A 129 5.39 -8.66 -26.24
C ASP A 129 4.20 -9.54 -26.71
N GLY A 130 3.79 -10.49 -25.88
CA GLY A 130 2.73 -11.44 -26.17
C GLY A 130 3.21 -12.72 -26.86
N SER A 131 4.49 -12.86 -27.20
CA SER A 131 5.04 -14.12 -27.72
C SER A 131 5.47 -15.08 -26.61
N GLU A 132 5.40 -14.66 -25.34
CA GLU A 132 5.67 -15.52 -24.19
C GLU A 132 4.78 -16.77 -24.23
N HIS A 133 5.41 -17.92 -23.99
CA HIS A 133 4.78 -19.24 -23.96
C HIS A 133 5.58 -20.21 -23.10
N GLY A 134 5.01 -21.38 -22.80
CA GLY A 134 5.65 -22.45 -22.04
C GLY A 134 4.93 -22.78 -20.74
N GLN A 135 5.56 -23.63 -19.94
CA GLN A 135 4.98 -24.21 -18.74
C GLN A 135 5.80 -23.79 -17.53
N TYR A 136 5.15 -23.24 -16.51
CA TYR A 136 5.81 -22.61 -15.39
C TYR A 136 5.21 -23.06 -14.06
N LEU A 137 6.09 -23.39 -13.11
CA LEU A 137 5.72 -23.43 -11.71
C LEU A 137 5.71 -22.01 -11.18
N VAL A 138 4.73 -21.65 -10.37
CA VAL A 138 4.66 -20.35 -9.72
C VAL A 138 4.61 -20.52 -8.22
N ILE A 139 5.40 -19.70 -7.52
CA ILE A 139 5.39 -19.60 -6.06
C ILE A 139 5.02 -18.17 -5.70
N ASP A 140 3.88 -17.98 -5.06
CA ASP A 140 3.42 -16.67 -4.59
C ASP A 140 3.37 -16.68 -3.05
N LEU A 141 4.32 -15.98 -2.44
CA LEU A 141 4.45 -15.89 -0.99
C LEU A 141 4.06 -14.51 -0.47
N GLY A 142 2.90 -14.46 0.18
CA GLY A 142 2.40 -13.29 0.89
C GLY A 142 2.64 -13.31 2.40
N GLY A 143 2.04 -12.34 3.10
CA GLY A 143 2.21 -12.19 4.56
C GLY A 143 1.55 -13.28 5.43
N SER A 144 0.54 -13.96 4.90
CA SER A 144 -0.23 -14.97 5.65
C SER A 144 -0.58 -16.19 4.81
N THR A 145 -0.19 -16.21 3.54
CA THR A 145 -0.60 -17.26 2.60
C THR A 145 0.53 -17.61 1.65
N LEU A 146 0.66 -18.90 1.35
CA LEU A 146 1.47 -19.44 0.26
C LEU A 146 0.50 -19.92 -0.83
N ARG A 147 0.74 -19.51 -2.07
CA ARG A 147 0.06 -20.06 -3.25
C ARG A 147 1.10 -20.72 -4.14
N ILE A 148 0.75 -21.87 -4.69
CA ILE A 148 1.58 -22.54 -5.69
C ILE A 148 0.67 -22.91 -6.85
N ALA A 149 1.12 -22.60 -8.07
CA ALA A 149 0.36 -22.88 -9.27
C ALA A 149 1.24 -23.51 -10.36
N VAL A 150 0.62 -24.28 -11.25
CA VAL A 150 1.18 -24.68 -12.55
C VAL A 150 0.42 -23.93 -13.63
N ILE A 151 1.16 -23.15 -14.41
CA ILE A 151 0.62 -22.29 -15.47
C ILE A 151 1.11 -22.80 -16.83
N ASP A 152 0.18 -22.94 -17.76
CA ASP A 152 0.46 -23.22 -19.18
C ASP A 152 0.15 -21.97 -20.01
N ILE A 153 1.15 -21.45 -20.71
CA ILE A 153 1.01 -20.33 -21.64
C ILE A 153 1.13 -20.89 -23.06
N SER A 154 0.01 -20.99 -23.76
CA SER A 154 -0.05 -21.56 -25.10
C SER A 154 0.76 -20.74 -26.11
N PRO A 155 1.52 -21.38 -27.03
CA PRO A 155 2.20 -20.69 -28.12
C PRO A 155 1.28 -20.28 -29.29
N ASP A 156 -0.02 -20.58 -29.21
CA ASP A 156 -1.00 -20.30 -30.28
C ASP A 156 -1.35 -18.81 -30.38
N LEU A 157 -0.54 -18.07 -31.15
CA LEU A 157 -0.70 -16.62 -31.35
C LEU A 157 -2.00 -16.22 -32.09
N GLN A 158 -2.84 -17.16 -32.54
CA GLN A 158 -4.15 -16.85 -33.11
C GLN A 158 -5.21 -16.59 -32.05
N ARG A 159 -4.99 -17.07 -30.82
CA ARG A 159 -5.86 -16.79 -29.66
C ARG A 159 -5.50 -15.47 -29.03
N SER A 160 -6.47 -14.84 -28.37
CA SER A 160 -6.18 -13.67 -27.55
C SER A 160 -5.19 -14.03 -26.43
N ARG A 161 -4.43 -13.04 -25.94
CA ARG A 161 -3.39 -13.29 -24.92
C ARG A 161 -3.98 -13.85 -23.63
N SER A 162 -5.18 -13.44 -23.24
CA SER A 162 -5.90 -14.01 -22.08
C SER A 162 -6.28 -15.48 -22.28
N GLU A 163 -6.78 -15.87 -23.46
CA GLU A 163 -7.13 -17.26 -23.78
C GLU A 163 -5.93 -18.21 -23.87
N ARG A 164 -4.69 -17.69 -23.87
CA ARG A 164 -3.47 -18.51 -23.88
C ARG A 164 -2.99 -18.87 -22.49
N VAL A 165 -3.41 -18.15 -21.45
CA VAL A 165 -2.95 -18.38 -20.07
C VAL A 165 -3.92 -19.32 -19.35
N HIS A 166 -3.43 -20.51 -19.01
CA HIS A 166 -4.23 -21.51 -18.31
C HIS A 166 -3.62 -21.80 -16.95
N ILE A 167 -4.40 -21.58 -15.89
CA ILE A 167 -4.08 -22.07 -14.55
C ILE A 167 -4.46 -23.56 -14.51
N VAL A 168 -3.48 -24.45 -14.63
CA VAL A 168 -3.69 -25.90 -14.72
C VAL A 168 -4.07 -26.46 -13.36
N LEU A 169 -3.36 -26.01 -12.32
CA LEU A 169 -3.63 -26.33 -10.94
C LEU A 169 -3.12 -25.16 -10.08
N GLU A 170 -3.89 -24.78 -9.08
CA GLU A 170 -3.49 -23.82 -8.06
C GLU A 170 -3.99 -24.30 -6.70
N GLU A 171 -3.16 -24.20 -5.68
CA GLU A 171 -3.57 -24.38 -4.29
C GLU A 171 -3.04 -23.25 -3.42
N LYS A 172 -3.76 -23.00 -2.32
CA LYS A 172 -3.47 -21.94 -1.36
C LYS A 172 -3.45 -22.51 0.05
N TRP A 173 -2.40 -22.20 0.79
CA TRP A 173 -2.25 -22.58 2.20
C TRP A 173 -2.14 -21.32 3.07
N ILE A 174 -2.77 -21.37 4.24
CA ILE A 174 -2.56 -20.38 5.30
C ILE A 174 -1.23 -20.71 5.99
N ILE A 175 -0.39 -19.70 6.19
CA ILE A 175 0.87 -19.83 6.91
C ILE A 175 0.60 -19.49 8.37
N SER A 176 0.50 -20.52 9.21
CA SER A 176 0.40 -20.35 10.66
C SER A 176 1.67 -19.71 11.21
N ASN A 177 1.58 -19.06 12.37
CA ASN A 177 2.70 -18.34 12.98
C ASN A 177 3.91 -19.24 13.25
N GLU A 178 3.72 -20.55 13.45
CA GLU A 178 4.82 -21.50 13.66
C GLU A 178 5.70 -21.69 12.41
N TYR A 179 5.17 -21.43 11.21
CA TYR A 179 5.92 -21.44 9.95
C TYR A 179 6.38 -20.04 9.53
N LYS A 180 6.22 -19.00 10.38
CA LYS A 180 6.71 -17.64 10.13
C LYS A 180 8.13 -17.42 10.65
N ASN A 181 8.97 -18.44 10.56
CA ASN A 181 10.41 -18.32 10.70
C ASN A 181 11.04 -18.70 9.36
N ILE A 182 11.63 -17.74 8.65
CA ILE A 182 12.31 -18.00 7.37
C ILE A 182 13.68 -18.64 7.68
N ASP A 183 13.64 -19.96 7.88
CA ASP A 183 14.78 -20.84 8.06
C ASP A 183 14.83 -21.90 6.94
N ARG A 184 15.70 -22.90 7.05
CA ARG A 184 15.70 -24.03 6.09
C ARG A 184 14.39 -24.83 6.10
N ASN A 185 13.71 -24.98 7.25
CA ASN A 185 12.45 -25.72 7.35
C ASN A 185 11.31 -25.00 6.63
N PHE A 186 11.33 -23.68 6.58
CA PHE A 186 10.40 -22.88 5.79
C PHE A 186 10.48 -23.22 4.30
N PHE A 187 11.70 -23.30 3.75
CA PHE A 187 11.89 -23.72 2.36
C PHE A 187 11.53 -25.20 2.14
N LYS A 188 11.76 -26.07 3.13
CA LYS A 188 11.25 -27.46 3.10
C LYS A 188 9.73 -27.50 3.08
N PHE A 189 9.06 -26.66 3.86
CA PHE A 189 7.61 -26.53 3.84
C PHE A 189 7.11 -26.14 2.45
N ILE A 190 7.71 -25.11 1.83
CA ILE A 190 7.42 -24.73 0.43
C ILE A 190 7.63 -25.93 -0.51
N GLY A 191 8.76 -26.63 -0.40
CA GLY A 191 9.05 -27.81 -1.22
C GLY A 191 8.05 -28.95 -1.08
N SER A 192 7.57 -29.21 0.14
CA SER A 192 6.52 -30.20 0.36
C SER A 192 5.22 -29.85 -0.37
N LYS A 193 4.89 -28.55 -0.45
CA LYS A 193 3.71 -28.05 -1.16
C LYS A 193 3.89 -28.05 -2.66
N ILE A 194 5.09 -27.79 -3.15
CA ILE A 194 5.45 -27.98 -4.57
C ILE A 194 5.25 -29.45 -4.96
N MET A 195 5.72 -30.40 -4.15
CA MET A 195 5.55 -31.84 -4.42
C MET A 195 4.07 -32.25 -4.45
N GLU A 196 3.26 -31.71 -3.53
CA GLU A 196 1.81 -31.93 -3.51
C GLU A 196 1.17 -31.50 -4.83
N ILE A 197 1.49 -30.30 -5.32
CA ILE A 197 1.03 -29.78 -6.62
C ILE A 197 1.51 -30.65 -7.77
N LEU A 198 2.82 -30.90 -7.87
CA LEU A 198 3.41 -31.61 -8.99
C LEU A 198 2.85 -33.04 -9.13
N SER A 199 2.49 -33.70 -8.02
CA SER A 199 1.89 -35.04 -8.03
C SER A 199 0.45 -35.11 -8.55
N ARG A 200 -0.24 -33.96 -8.62
CA ARG A 200 -1.69 -33.86 -8.95
C ARG A 200 -1.95 -33.31 -10.35
N GLN A 201 -0.91 -33.06 -11.12
CA GLN A 201 -1.00 -32.56 -12.48
C GLN A 201 -0.05 -33.33 -13.40
N ASP A 202 -0.35 -33.35 -14.70
CA ASP A 202 0.40 -34.15 -15.67
C ASP A 202 1.32 -33.35 -16.59
N LEU A 203 1.25 -32.02 -16.55
CA LEU A 203 1.92 -31.11 -17.46
C LEU A 203 3.43 -31.04 -17.20
N ILE A 204 3.82 -30.68 -15.98
CA ILE A 204 5.22 -30.56 -15.56
C ILE A 204 5.65 -31.84 -14.85
N LYS A 205 6.67 -32.53 -15.36
CA LYS A 205 7.21 -33.73 -14.69
C LYS A 205 8.26 -33.34 -13.65
N SER A 206 8.17 -33.88 -12.44
CA SER A 206 9.13 -33.62 -11.34
C SER A 206 10.58 -33.98 -11.66
N SER A 207 10.80 -34.86 -12.64
CA SER A 207 12.14 -35.23 -13.14
C SER A 207 12.75 -34.23 -14.12
N SER A 208 11.98 -33.23 -14.58
CA SER A 208 12.45 -32.21 -15.52
C SER A 208 13.06 -31.00 -14.79
N LEU A 209 13.77 -30.13 -15.53
CA LEU A 209 14.15 -28.82 -15.00
C LEU A 209 12.92 -27.89 -15.08
N ILE A 210 12.39 -27.51 -13.93
CA ILE A 210 11.12 -26.79 -13.83
C ILE A 210 11.36 -25.28 -13.80
N LYS A 211 11.04 -24.59 -14.89
CA LYS A 211 11.09 -23.12 -14.96
C LYS A 211 10.08 -22.55 -13.96
N THR A 212 10.55 -21.67 -13.09
CA THR A 212 9.78 -21.18 -11.94
C THR A 212 9.76 -19.67 -11.89
N GLY A 213 8.56 -19.09 -11.75
CA GLY A 213 8.37 -17.68 -11.44
C GLY A 213 7.98 -17.51 -9.97
N MET A 214 8.42 -16.41 -9.36
CA MET A 214 8.19 -16.19 -7.93
C MET A 214 7.73 -14.76 -7.62
N THR A 215 6.63 -14.65 -6.91
CA THR A 215 6.20 -13.40 -6.26
C THR A 215 6.60 -13.48 -4.79
N TRP A 216 7.41 -12.52 -4.35
CA TRP A 216 7.99 -12.49 -3.01
C TRP A 216 7.71 -11.15 -2.35
N SER A 217 6.76 -11.13 -1.42
CA SER A 217 6.29 -9.88 -0.82
C SER A 217 7.17 -9.37 0.35
N PHE A 218 8.46 -9.70 0.41
CA PHE A 218 9.43 -9.14 1.36
C PHE A 218 10.55 -8.40 0.65
N PRO A 219 11.16 -7.38 1.26
CA PRO A 219 12.29 -6.68 0.67
C PRO A 219 13.46 -7.63 0.38
N LEU A 220 14.04 -7.51 -0.81
CA LEU A 220 15.27 -8.18 -1.20
C LEU A 220 16.32 -7.13 -1.53
N GLU A 221 17.58 -7.44 -1.21
CA GLU A 221 18.71 -6.78 -1.84
C GLU A 221 18.90 -7.44 -3.21
N THR A 222 18.18 -6.93 -4.22
CA THR A 222 18.15 -7.48 -5.58
C THR A 222 19.53 -7.47 -6.21
N THR A 223 19.96 -8.62 -6.74
CA THR A 223 21.25 -8.81 -7.43
C THR A 223 21.07 -9.13 -8.92
N SER A 224 19.93 -9.69 -9.30
CA SER A 224 19.49 -9.90 -10.69
C SER A 224 17.95 -9.93 -10.78
N TYR A 225 17.38 -10.07 -11.98
CA TYR A 225 15.93 -10.20 -12.18
C TYR A 225 15.31 -11.44 -11.52
N ASN A 226 16.15 -12.40 -11.10
CA ASN A 226 15.75 -13.66 -10.50
C ASN A 226 16.55 -14.02 -9.24
N SER A 227 17.26 -13.07 -8.63
CA SER A 227 18.18 -13.30 -7.51
C SER A 227 18.20 -12.08 -6.58
N GLY A 228 18.37 -12.32 -5.29
CA GLY A 228 18.44 -11.28 -4.29
C GLY A 228 18.65 -11.82 -2.88
N ASN A 229 19.38 -11.07 -2.06
CA ASN A 229 19.69 -11.49 -0.70
C ASN A 229 18.54 -11.17 0.26
N ILE A 230 18.19 -12.15 1.11
CA ILE A 230 17.16 -11.99 2.13
C ILE A 230 17.77 -11.31 3.36
N ARG A 231 17.50 -10.03 3.61
CA ARG A 231 18.03 -9.31 4.78
C ARG A 231 16.99 -8.89 5.80
N HIS A 232 15.79 -8.58 5.31
CA HIS A 232 14.73 -8.02 6.13
C HIS A 232 13.44 -8.76 5.83
N VAL A 233 12.70 -9.06 6.90
CA VAL A 233 11.37 -9.68 6.83
C VAL A 233 10.42 -8.84 7.65
N SER A 234 9.14 -8.89 7.31
CA SER A 234 8.07 -8.13 7.95
C SER A 234 6.86 -9.04 8.16
N LYS A 235 5.67 -8.47 8.43
CA LYS A 235 4.40 -9.24 8.47
C LYS A 235 4.40 -10.40 9.50
N GLY A 236 5.15 -10.23 10.59
CA GLY A 236 5.30 -11.20 11.68
C GLY A 236 6.26 -12.34 11.39
N TYR A 237 7.02 -12.29 10.29
CA TYR A 237 8.09 -13.24 10.03
C TYR A 237 9.33 -12.91 10.85
N THR A 238 10.04 -13.96 11.25
CA THR A 238 11.39 -13.91 11.78
C THR A 238 12.35 -14.48 10.73
N LEU A 239 13.61 -14.03 10.76
CA LEU A 239 14.63 -14.45 9.79
C LEU A 239 15.74 -15.14 10.55
N ASP A 240 16.02 -16.39 10.18
CA ASP A 240 17.09 -17.16 10.79
C ASP A 240 18.47 -16.60 10.37
N PRO A 241 19.44 -16.48 11.31
CA PRO A 241 20.78 -15.99 10.99
C PRO A 241 21.51 -16.77 9.88
N GLU A 242 21.22 -18.05 9.70
CA GLU A 242 21.84 -18.88 8.64
C GLU A 242 21.30 -18.54 7.24
N VAL A 243 20.07 -18.01 7.16
CA VAL A 243 19.39 -17.60 5.93
C VAL A 243 19.61 -16.11 5.66
N CYS A 244 19.81 -15.29 6.70
CA CYS A 244 20.07 -13.86 6.55
C CYS A 244 21.29 -13.58 5.66
N GLY A 245 21.10 -12.71 4.66
CA GLY A 245 22.10 -12.34 3.67
C GLY A 245 22.37 -13.38 2.59
N LYS A 246 21.64 -14.51 2.57
CA LYS A 246 21.76 -15.52 1.51
C LYS A 246 20.85 -15.18 0.33
N ASP A 247 21.29 -15.60 -0.85
CA ASP A 247 20.51 -15.47 -2.07
C ASP A 247 19.29 -16.40 -2.05
N LEU A 248 18.11 -15.82 -2.29
CA LEU A 248 16.82 -16.51 -2.28
C LEU A 248 16.75 -17.63 -3.33
N LYS A 249 17.20 -17.36 -4.56
CA LYS A 249 17.17 -18.33 -5.66
C LYS A 249 18.01 -19.55 -5.31
N PHE A 250 19.26 -19.33 -4.92
CA PHE A 250 20.19 -20.40 -4.55
C PHE A 250 19.66 -21.23 -3.37
N LEU A 251 19.13 -20.59 -2.33
CA LEU A 251 18.57 -21.31 -1.19
C LEU A 251 17.40 -22.21 -1.59
N LEU A 252 16.44 -21.67 -2.34
CA LEU A 252 15.27 -22.42 -2.76
C LEU A 252 15.67 -23.59 -3.68
N GLU A 253 16.49 -23.34 -4.69
CA GLU A 253 16.96 -24.37 -5.64
C GLU A 253 17.75 -25.49 -4.94
N SER A 254 18.69 -25.14 -4.07
CA SER A 254 19.50 -26.13 -3.34
C SER A 254 18.66 -26.97 -2.38
N ILE A 255 17.75 -26.35 -1.62
CA ILE A 255 16.91 -27.08 -0.67
C ILE A 255 15.94 -28.02 -1.40
N LEU A 256 15.34 -27.58 -2.51
CA LEU A 256 14.44 -28.43 -3.29
C LEU A 256 15.16 -29.61 -3.93
N HIS A 257 16.38 -29.40 -4.42
CA HIS A 257 17.22 -30.46 -4.93
C HIS A 257 17.59 -31.47 -3.84
N ASP A 258 18.12 -31.00 -2.72
CA ASP A 258 18.70 -31.86 -1.68
C ASP A 258 17.64 -32.64 -0.90
N GLU A 259 16.46 -32.04 -0.64
CA GLU A 259 15.44 -32.62 0.22
C GLU A 259 14.33 -33.35 -0.56
N PHE A 260 14.08 -32.97 -1.82
CA PHE A 260 12.97 -33.51 -2.63
C PHE A 260 13.42 -34.11 -3.97
N GLY A 261 14.70 -33.96 -4.35
CA GLY A 261 15.23 -34.47 -5.61
C GLY A 261 14.68 -33.76 -6.85
N ILE A 262 14.06 -32.58 -6.69
CA ILE A 262 13.49 -31.80 -7.80
C ILE A 262 14.45 -30.69 -8.22
N LYS A 263 14.50 -30.42 -9.53
CA LYS A 263 15.32 -29.34 -10.08
C LYS A 263 14.40 -28.24 -10.57
N ILE A 264 14.44 -27.10 -9.90
CA ILE A 264 13.79 -25.89 -10.40
C ILE A 264 14.84 -24.94 -10.97
N ASP A 265 14.41 -24.04 -11.84
CA ASP A 265 15.18 -22.93 -12.36
C ASP A 265 14.35 -21.66 -12.13
N VAL A 266 14.71 -20.88 -11.12
CA VAL A 266 14.03 -19.62 -10.80
C VAL A 266 14.38 -18.60 -11.89
N ARG A 267 13.39 -18.27 -12.70
CA ARG A 267 13.48 -17.39 -13.86
C ARG A 267 13.06 -15.95 -13.57
N SER A 268 12.28 -15.73 -12.52
CA SER A 268 11.88 -14.40 -12.09
C SER A 268 11.61 -14.37 -10.59
N VAL A 269 11.99 -13.28 -9.93
CA VAL A 269 11.57 -12.94 -8.57
C VAL A 269 11.07 -11.50 -8.60
N MET A 270 9.83 -11.27 -8.18
CA MET A 270 9.21 -9.95 -8.30
C MET A 270 8.36 -9.55 -7.10
N ASN A 271 8.23 -8.24 -6.91
CA ASN A 271 7.27 -7.62 -5.99
C ASN A 271 5.83 -7.70 -6.54
N ASP A 272 4.84 -7.62 -5.66
CA ASP A 272 3.42 -7.62 -5.99
C ASP A 272 3.05 -6.59 -7.10
N SER A 273 3.56 -5.35 -7.03
CA SER A 273 3.26 -4.31 -8.04
C SER A 273 3.88 -4.62 -9.40
N VAL A 274 5.08 -5.22 -9.40
CA VAL A 274 5.77 -5.70 -10.61
C VAL A 274 5.03 -6.90 -11.22
N ALA A 275 4.46 -7.79 -10.39
CA ALA A 275 3.64 -8.90 -10.87
C ALA A 275 2.34 -8.40 -11.56
N VAL A 276 1.70 -7.38 -11.00
CA VAL A 276 0.56 -6.70 -11.65
C VAL A 276 0.96 -6.12 -12.99
N TYR A 277 2.10 -5.43 -13.06
CA TYR A 277 2.60 -4.91 -14.32
C TYR A 277 2.89 -6.03 -15.33
N SER A 278 3.56 -7.09 -14.90
CA SER A 278 3.94 -8.23 -15.75
C SER A 278 2.72 -8.92 -16.36
N ALA A 279 1.73 -9.28 -15.54
CA ALA A 279 0.49 -9.86 -16.02
C ALA A 279 -0.27 -8.87 -16.91
N GLY A 280 -0.40 -7.63 -16.45
CA GLY A 280 -1.20 -6.61 -17.11
C GLY A 280 -0.68 -6.21 -18.49
N SER A 281 0.61 -5.91 -18.61
CA SER A 281 1.24 -5.52 -19.89
C SER A 281 1.28 -6.66 -20.90
N PHE A 282 1.31 -7.91 -20.42
CA PHE A 282 1.07 -9.07 -21.28
C PHE A 282 -0.38 -9.11 -21.74
N LEU A 283 -1.38 -8.94 -20.88
CA LEU A 283 -2.79 -9.07 -21.26
C LEU A 283 -3.30 -7.91 -22.14
N ASP A 284 -2.83 -6.69 -21.88
CA ASP A 284 -3.22 -5.46 -22.57
C ASP A 284 -1.96 -4.63 -22.90
N ASP A 285 -1.66 -4.45 -24.19
CA ASP A 285 -0.50 -3.70 -24.66
C ASP A 285 -0.59 -2.19 -24.36
N LYS A 286 -1.76 -1.70 -23.95
CA LYS A 286 -1.97 -0.33 -23.47
C LYS A 286 -1.70 -0.16 -21.99
N LEU A 287 -1.38 -1.23 -21.26
CA LEU A 287 -1.08 -1.15 -19.85
C LEU A 287 0.36 -0.69 -19.62
N ILE A 288 0.48 0.53 -19.08
CA ILE A 288 1.78 1.16 -18.81
C ILE A 288 2.00 1.49 -17.34
N LEU A 289 0.99 1.28 -16.50
CA LEU A 289 1.06 1.59 -15.08
C LEU A 289 0.34 0.51 -14.30
N ALA A 290 0.98 0.01 -13.24
CA ALA A 290 0.39 -0.96 -12.34
C ALA A 290 0.20 -0.36 -10.95
N MET A 291 -0.92 -0.68 -10.32
CA MET A 291 -1.34 -0.14 -9.04
C MET A 291 -1.78 -1.25 -8.09
N VAL A 292 -1.27 -1.22 -6.86
CA VAL A 292 -1.73 -2.07 -5.77
C VAL A 292 -2.35 -1.14 -4.73
N LEU A 293 -3.67 -1.16 -4.58
CA LEU A 293 -4.37 -0.37 -3.55
C LEU A 293 -5.37 -1.25 -2.79
N GLY A 294 -4.90 -1.71 -1.63
CA GLY A 294 -5.61 -2.62 -0.72
C GLY A 294 -5.35 -2.21 0.72
N THR A 295 -4.74 -3.10 1.50
CA THR A 295 -4.24 -2.75 2.85
C THR A 295 -3.17 -1.66 2.81
N GLY A 296 -2.37 -1.63 1.75
CA GLY A 296 -1.37 -0.61 1.47
C GLY A 296 -1.55 0.02 0.09
N PHE A 297 -0.62 0.90 -0.30
CA PHE A 297 -0.63 1.59 -1.59
C PHE A 297 0.75 1.62 -2.25
N ASN A 298 0.88 1.01 -3.42
CA ASN A 298 2.11 1.03 -4.20
C ASN A 298 1.81 1.06 -5.71
N MET A 299 2.78 1.51 -6.51
CA MET A 299 2.68 1.56 -7.96
C MET A 299 3.97 1.08 -8.63
N CYS A 300 3.86 0.73 -9.91
CA CYS A 300 4.98 0.28 -10.71
C CYS A 300 4.86 0.83 -12.14
N CYS A 301 5.95 1.38 -12.67
CA CYS A 301 5.97 2.03 -13.98
C CYS A 301 7.26 1.75 -14.77
N PRO A 302 7.19 1.60 -16.10
CA PRO A 302 8.34 1.46 -16.98
C PRO A 302 8.90 2.85 -17.35
N LEU A 303 10.21 3.03 -17.25
CA LEU A 303 10.91 4.21 -17.73
C LEU A 303 12.10 3.78 -18.61
N ASN A 304 12.35 4.50 -19.70
CA ASN A 304 13.62 4.37 -20.40
C ASN A 304 14.75 4.91 -19.52
N ALA A 305 15.91 4.28 -19.58
CA ALA A 305 17.11 4.75 -18.90
C ALA A 305 17.53 6.13 -19.42
N ASP A 306 17.80 7.04 -18.50
CA ASP A 306 18.30 8.39 -18.80
C ASP A 306 19.48 8.67 -17.87
N ALA A 307 20.71 8.53 -18.41
CA ALA A 307 21.94 8.70 -17.64
C ALA A 307 22.20 10.15 -17.21
N GLU A 308 21.50 11.14 -17.78
CA GLU A 308 21.61 12.54 -17.37
C GLU A 308 20.72 12.83 -16.15
N LYS A 309 19.57 12.15 -16.03
CA LYS A 309 18.58 12.40 -14.99
C LYS A 309 18.54 11.35 -13.88
N MET A 310 19.01 10.12 -14.13
CA MET A 310 18.96 9.03 -13.18
C MET A 310 20.31 8.79 -12.51
N HIS A 311 20.28 8.47 -11.21
CA HIS A 311 21.45 8.04 -10.47
C HIS A 311 21.96 6.69 -10.99
N LYS A 312 23.28 6.47 -10.95
CA LYS A 312 23.93 5.24 -11.44
C LYS A 312 23.40 3.94 -10.82
N THR A 313 22.87 3.99 -9.58
CA THR A 313 22.28 2.80 -8.92
C THR A 313 20.90 2.45 -9.46
N LYS A 314 20.29 3.35 -10.24
CA LYS A 314 19.00 3.16 -10.91
C LYS A 314 19.15 2.63 -12.35
N LEU A 315 20.35 2.78 -12.95
CA LEU A 315 20.67 2.43 -14.33
C LEU A 315 21.23 1.00 -14.44
N ILE A 316 20.38 0.00 -14.20
CA ILE A 316 20.78 -1.42 -14.24
C ILE A 316 20.51 -2.10 -15.60
N ASP A 317 19.79 -1.42 -16.50
CA ASP A 317 19.36 -1.87 -17.83
C ASP A 317 18.95 -0.62 -18.67
N ASP A 318 18.75 -0.77 -19.99
CA ASP A 318 18.34 0.33 -20.90
C ASP A 318 16.84 0.67 -20.76
N LYS A 319 16.03 -0.33 -20.40
CA LYS A 319 14.61 -0.17 -20.07
C LYS A 319 14.36 -0.73 -18.69
N LEU A 320 13.77 0.07 -17.82
CA LEU A 320 13.70 -0.22 -16.41
C LEU A 320 12.27 -0.20 -15.94
N LEU A 321 11.88 -1.26 -15.24
CA LEU A 321 10.61 -1.29 -14.54
C LEU A 321 10.85 -0.85 -13.10
N PHE A 322 10.27 0.25 -12.67
CA PHE A 322 10.47 0.75 -11.32
C PHE A 322 9.37 0.27 -10.39
N ASN A 323 9.74 -0.41 -9.30
CA ASN A 323 8.89 -0.50 -8.12
C ASN A 323 9.03 0.82 -7.37
N THR A 324 7.99 1.63 -7.36
CA THR A 324 8.14 3.04 -6.98
C THR A 324 8.22 3.22 -5.47
N GLU A 325 7.68 2.27 -4.69
CA GLU A 325 7.44 2.43 -3.25
C GLU A 325 6.66 3.72 -2.98
N LEU A 326 5.56 3.92 -3.74
CA LEU A 326 4.77 5.16 -3.76
C LEU A 326 4.30 5.60 -2.37
N SER A 327 4.09 4.65 -1.46
CA SER A 327 3.66 4.92 -0.08
C SER A 327 4.54 5.97 0.60
N LEU A 328 5.85 5.98 0.31
CA LEU A 328 6.85 6.89 0.88
C LEU A 328 6.82 8.31 0.31
N PHE A 329 6.04 8.59 -0.73
CA PHE A 329 5.93 9.93 -1.30
C PHE A 329 4.70 10.66 -0.77
N GLY A 330 4.65 11.98 -0.99
CA GLY A 330 3.45 12.78 -0.78
C GLY A 330 3.49 13.62 0.49
N GLU A 331 4.67 13.96 0.98
CA GLU A 331 4.83 14.86 2.11
C GLU A 331 4.14 16.21 1.91
N ASP A 332 4.16 16.75 0.68
CA ASP A 332 3.51 18.03 0.33
C ASP A 332 1.97 17.95 0.43
N LEU A 333 1.39 16.74 0.38
CA LEU A 333 -0.04 16.53 0.61
C LEU A 333 -0.42 16.79 2.06
N CYS A 334 0.51 16.63 3.00
CA CYS A 334 0.24 16.79 4.44
C CYS A 334 -0.19 18.22 4.77
N ASP A 335 0.47 19.20 4.17
CA ASP A 335 0.23 20.63 4.46
C ASP A 335 -1.17 21.09 4.03
N CYS A 336 -1.75 20.45 3.02
CA CYS A 336 -3.05 20.86 2.48
C CYS A 336 -4.19 19.87 2.74
N LEU A 337 -3.92 18.56 2.86
CA LEU A 337 -4.94 17.51 3.01
C LEU A 337 -4.91 16.82 4.38
N GLY A 338 -3.87 17.06 5.17
CA GLY A 338 -3.72 16.52 6.51
C GLY A 338 -4.71 17.13 7.49
N THR A 339 -5.39 16.28 8.26
CA THR A 339 -6.34 16.69 9.30
C THR A 339 -5.86 16.26 10.68
N LYS A 340 -6.54 16.76 11.73
CA LYS A 340 -6.28 16.32 13.10
C LYS A 340 -6.48 14.81 13.29
N TYR A 341 -7.34 14.17 12.48
CA TYR A 341 -7.61 12.73 12.57
C TYR A 341 -6.46 11.92 11.98
N ASP A 342 -5.86 12.42 10.90
CA ASP A 342 -4.66 11.82 10.32
C ASP A 342 -3.49 11.94 11.30
N ALA A 343 -3.36 13.08 11.99
CA ALA A 343 -2.34 13.29 13.02
C ALA A 343 -2.48 12.36 14.24
N MET A 344 -3.66 11.77 14.47
CA MET A 344 -3.86 10.75 15.50
C MET A 344 -3.30 9.38 15.09
N ILE A 345 -3.22 9.11 13.78
CA ILE A 345 -2.60 7.92 13.21
C ILE A 345 -1.08 8.12 13.11
N ASP A 346 -0.65 9.24 12.51
CA ASP A 346 0.75 9.65 12.42
C ASP A 346 0.86 11.16 12.53
N LYS A 347 1.54 11.64 13.58
CA LYS A 347 1.67 13.07 13.91
C LYS A 347 2.30 13.90 12.78
N ARG A 348 3.07 13.26 11.88
CA ARG A 348 3.71 13.90 10.74
C ARG A 348 2.70 14.39 9.70
N LEU A 349 1.49 13.80 9.64
CA LEU A 349 0.49 14.12 8.60
C LEU A 349 -0.12 15.52 8.67
N GLN A 350 -0.02 16.25 9.79
CA GLN A 350 -0.58 17.60 9.91
C GLN A 350 0.49 18.69 10.01
N ASN A 351 1.70 18.35 10.45
CA ASN A 351 2.77 19.32 10.69
C ASN A 351 4.13 18.72 10.33
N PHE A 352 4.25 18.20 9.10
CA PHE A 352 5.52 17.68 8.64
C PHE A 352 6.54 18.81 8.54
N LYS A 353 7.65 18.71 9.26
CA LYS A 353 8.64 19.79 9.33
C LYS A 353 9.60 19.81 8.14
N HIS A 354 9.41 18.91 7.16
CA HIS A 354 10.27 18.76 6.01
C HIS A 354 11.76 18.59 6.39
N HIS A 355 12.02 17.97 7.55
CA HIS A 355 13.39 17.79 8.09
C HIS A 355 14.14 16.63 7.44
N PHE A 356 13.45 15.79 6.67
CA PHE A 356 14.00 14.73 5.82
C PHE A 356 13.09 14.48 4.61
N LYS A 357 13.57 13.70 3.65
CA LYS A 357 12.80 13.27 2.47
C LYS A 357 12.34 11.82 2.68
N PRO A 358 11.04 11.56 2.88
CA PRO A 358 10.56 10.22 3.24
C PRO A 358 10.84 9.15 2.18
N TYR A 359 10.86 9.55 0.91
CA TYR A 359 11.16 8.65 -0.22
C TYR A 359 12.63 8.29 -0.38
N THR A 360 13.56 8.92 0.35
CA THR A 360 14.99 8.56 0.27
C THR A 360 15.49 7.81 1.51
N MET A 361 14.89 8.04 2.68
CA MET A 361 15.34 7.47 3.94
C MET A 361 14.24 7.37 4.99
N LEU A 362 14.52 6.61 6.05
CA LEU A 362 13.72 6.59 7.27
C LEU A 362 13.90 7.90 8.04
N ASP A 363 12.93 8.22 8.90
CA ASP A 363 12.97 9.39 9.77
C ASP A 363 14.21 9.32 10.68
N PRO A 364 15.12 10.31 10.64
CA PRO A 364 16.33 10.27 11.45
C PRO A 364 16.07 10.38 12.95
N GLU A 365 14.89 10.85 13.38
CA GLU A 365 14.57 11.01 14.80
C GLU A 365 14.19 9.69 15.49
N ASP A 366 13.44 8.82 14.81
CA ASP A 366 12.90 7.58 15.38
C ASP A 366 13.14 6.32 14.54
N ASN A 367 13.80 6.45 13.38
CA ASN A 367 14.11 5.38 12.44
C ASN A 367 12.88 4.63 11.91
N THR A 368 11.76 5.34 11.74
CA THR A 368 10.52 4.82 11.13
C THR A 368 10.32 5.33 9.70
N ALA A 369 9.62 4.56 8.87
CA ALA A 369 9.19 5.06 7.56
C ALA A 369 8.00 6.03 7.74
N PHE A 370 7.98 7.10 6.96
CA PHE A 370 6.80 7.97 6.83
C PHE A 370 6.12 7.70 5.48
N GLN A 371 4.83 7.37 5.50
CA GLN A 371 4.13 6.84 4.32
C GLN A 371 2.84 7.62 3.99
N PRO A 372 2.93 8.92 3.67
CA PRO A 372 1.74 9.78 3.60
C PRO A 372 0.73 9.34 2.53
N ASN A 373 1.18 8.91 1.35
CA ASN A 373 0.27 8.40 0.32
C ASN A 373 -0.54 7.20 0.80
N GLU A 374 0.09 6.24 1.48
CA GLU A 374 -0.60 5.04 1.97
C GLU A 374 -1.54 5.36 3.15
N LEU A 375 -1.08 6.18 4.10
CA LEU A 375 -1.82 6.55 5.30
C LEU A 375 -3.12 7.30 4.98
N LEU A 376 -3.15 8.04 3.87
CA LEU A 376 -4.31 8.84 3.46
C LEU A 376 -5.26 8.14 2.48
N THR A 377 -4.89 6.97 1.92
CA THR A 377 -5.65 6.34 0.82
C THR A 377 -5.99 4.87 0.99
N SER A 378 -5.25 4.11 1.79
CA SER A 378 -5.38 2.66 1.80
C SER A 378 -6.46 2.15 2.76
N GLY A 379 -6.95 0.95 2.48
CA GLY A 379 -8.09 0.33 3.15
C GLY A 379 -7.86 -0.03 4.62
N ARG A 380 -6.61 0.06 5.10
CA ARG A 380 -6.30 -0.03 6.52
C ARG A 380 -6.66 1.26 7.27
N TYR A 381 -6.47 2.42 6.64
CA TYR A 381 -6.55 3.72 7.31
C TYR A 381 -7.85 4.47 7.02
N LEU A 382 -8.48 4.31 5.84
CA LEU A 382 -9.78 4.95 5.56
C LEU A 382 -10.86 4.62 6.61
N PRO A 383 -11.01 3.34 7.03
CA PRO A 383 -11.99 3.00 8.06
C PRO A 383 -11.59 3.53 9.43
N GLU A 384 -10.29 3.56 9.76
CA GLU A 384 -9.81 4.12 11.03
C GLU A 384 -10.04 5.63 11.11
N ILE A 385 -9.75 6.38 10.05
CA ILE A 385 -10.02 7.83 9.97
C ILE A 385 -11.52 8.07 10.16
N SER A 386 -12.37 7.30 9.48
CA SER A 386 -13.82 7.39 9.64
C SER A 386 -14.27 7.07 11.07
N ARG A 387 -13.69 6.04 11.71
CA ARG A 387 -13.95 5.69 13.11
C ARG A 387 -13.56 6.81 14.06
N LEU A 388 -12.39 7.43 13.87
CA LEU A 388 -11.92 8.52 14.71
C LEU A 388 -12.85 9.74 14.64
N ILE A 389 -13.39 10.03 13.45
CA ILE A 389 -14.42 11.07 13.28
C ILE A 389 -15.71 10.68 14.01
N MET A 390 -16.15 9.43 13.88
CA MET A 390 -17.35 8.92 14.59
C MET A 390 -17.18 9.01 16.11
N VAL A 391 -15.99 8.74 16.64
CA VAL A 391 -15.65 8.89 18.06
C VAL A 391 -15.72 10.36 18.50
N ASP A 392 -15.20 11.29 17.70
CA ASP A 392 -15.28 12.73 18.03
C ASP A 392 -16.73 13.21 18.07
N LEU A 393 -17.54 12.83 17.07
CA LEU A 393 -18.96 13.16 17.03
C LEU A 393 -19.75 12.53 18.18
N TYR A 394 -19.44 11.28 18.55
CA TYR A 394 -20.04 10.63 19.72
C TYR A 394 -19.74 11.39 21.01
N ASN A 395 -18.47 11.78 21.22
CA ASN A 395 -18.06 12.56 22.39
C ASN A 395 -18.74 13.93 22.47
N LYS A 396 -19.15 14.48 21.32
CA LYS A 396 -19.93 15.71 21.20
C LYS A 396 -21.44 15.50 21.23
N LYS A 397 -21.88 14.25 21.40
CA LYS A 397 -23.29 13.83 21.41
C LYS A 397 -24.02 14.11 20.09
N GLU A 398 -23.28 14.16 18.99
CA GLU A 398 -23.80 14.40 17.63
C GLU A 398 -23.99 13.11 16.83
N LEU A 399 -23.52 11.96 17.32
CA LEU A 399 -23.68 10.65 16.68
C LEU A 399 -23.97 9.59 17.75
N PHE A 400 -24.84 8.61 17.45
CA PHE A 400 -25.17 7.49 18.33
C PHE A 400 -25.70 7.89 19.71
N SER A 401 -26.50 8.96 19.78
CA SER A 401 -27.02 9.50 21.04
C SER A 401 -27.84 8.48 21.86
N GLN A 402 -28.41 7.48 21.19
CA GLN A 402 -29.18 6.38 21.77
C GLN A 402 -28.31 5.26 22.34
N TYR A 403 -27.00 5.22 22.06
CA TYR A 403 -26.09 4.16 22.50
C TYR A 403 -25.22 4.54 23.71
N THR A 404 -25.03 3.57 24.59
CA THR A 404 -24.08 3.64 25.71
C THR A 404 -22.65 3.30 25.24
N PRO A 405 -21.60 3.74 25.97
CA PRO A 405 -20.23 3.38 25.64
C PRO A 405 -19.98 1.86 25.61
N GLU A 406 -20.65 1.11 26.49
CA GLU A 406 -20.55 -0.35 26.54
C GLU A 406 -21.10 -1.00 25.26
N GLU A 407 -22.22 -0.51 24.73
CA GLU A 407 -22.80 -1.01 23.48
C GLU A 407 -21.93 -0.66 22.26
N LEU A 408 -21.34 0.55 22.22
CA LEU A 408 -20.43 0.96 21.14
C LEU A 408 -19.00 0.44 21.32
N GLY A 409 -18.74 -0.45 22.28
CA GLY A 409 -17.40 -0.79 22.76
C GLY A 409 -16.35 -1.02 21.67
N LYS A 410 -16.70 -1.70 20.57
CA LYS A 410 -15.80 -1.88 19.41
C LYS A 410 -15.45 -0.55 18.72
N ILE A 411 -16.44 0.24 18.33
CA ILE A 411 -16.25 1.52 17.63
C ILE A 411 -15.42 2.48 18.48
N LEU A 412 -15.69 2.56 19.79
CA LEU A 412 -15.02 3.54 20.65
C LEU A 412 -13.60 3.11 21.04
N ASN A 413 -13.37 1.82 21.32
CA ASN A 413 -12.17 1.37 22.03
C ASN A 413 -11.21 0.50 21.20
N VAL A 414 -11.60 0.07 20.00
CA VAL A 414 -10.78 -0.82 19.17
C VAL A 414 -10.29 -0.06 17.94
N SER A 415 -9.02 0.34 17.94
CA SER A 415 -8.37 0.95 16.78
C SER A 415 -8.25 -0.04 15.63
N TYR A 416 -8.42 0.46 14.40
CA TYR A 416 -8.37 -0.25 13.11
C TYR A 416 -9.46 -1.30 12.88
N ASP A 417 -9.87 -2.04 13.92
CA ASP A 417 -10.90 -3.09 13.82
C ASP A 417 -12.27 -2.63 14.36
N GLY A 418 -12.37 -1.40 14.88
CA GLY A 418 -13.62 -0.86 15.42
C GLY A 418 -14.63 -0.42 14.35
N PHE A 419 -14.17 -0.13 13.13
CA PHE A 419 -15.00 0.12 11.95
C PHE A 419 -14.31 -0.52 10.75
N GLU A 420 -14.85 -1.64 10.26
CA GLU A 420 -14.18 -2.46 9.26
C GLU A 420 -14.37 -1.90 7.84
N GLY A 421 -13.36 -2.12 6.97
CA GLY A 421 -13.41 -1.67 5.58
C GLY A 421 -14.56 -2.26 4.75
N GLU A 422 -14.98 -3.50 5.04
CA GLU A 422 -16.15 -4.11 4.38
C GLU A 422 -17.44 -3.34 4.73
N LEU A 423 -17.62 -2.99 6.01
CA LEU A 423 -18.78 -2.22 6.46
C LEU A 423 -18.75 -0.81 5.88
N MET A 424 -17.59 -0.15 5.87
CA MET A 424 -17.43 1.16 5.24
C MET A 424 -17.80 1.13 3.75
N CYS A 425 -17.33 0.11 3.02
CA CYS A 425 -17.68 -0.09 1.62
C CYS A 425 -19.19 -0.29 1.44
N PHE A 426 -19.80 -1.12 2.27
CA PHE A 426 -21.24 -1.36 2.22
C PHE A 426 -22.02 -0.07 2.47
N VAL A 427 -21.58 0.75 3.42
CA VAL A 427 -22.20 2.06 3.70
C VAL A 427 -22.05 3.02 2.53
N ASP A 428 -20.91 3.04 1.83
CA ASP A 428 -20.71 3.92 0.68
C ASP A 428 -21.58 3.51 -0.52
N GLU A 429 -21.50 2.23 -0.89
CA GLU A 429 -22.07 1.69 -2.13
C GLU A 429 -23.58 1.41 -2.05
N ASN A 430 -24.13 1.25 -0.85
CA ASN A 430 -25.55 0.94 -0.67
C ASN A 430 -26.39 2.20 -0.42
N SER A 431 -27.54 2.31 -1.08
CA SER A 431 -28.48 3.42 -0.91
C SER A 431 -29.66 3.08 0.03
N ASP A 432 -29.84 1.80 0.36
CA ASP A 432 -30.90 1.33 1.26
C ASP A 432 -30.47 1.47 2.73
N TYR A 433 -31.17 2.35 3.44
CA TYR A 433 -30.91 2.64 4.85
C TYR A 433 -31.25 1.47 5.78
N GLU A 434 -32.23 0.63 5.43
CA GLU A 434 -32.61 -0.52 6.24
C GLU A 434 -31.60 -1.66 6.11
N GLU A 435 -31.06 -1.87 4.91
CA GLU A 435 -29.97 -2.82 4.71
C GLU A 435 -28.69 -2.38 5.44
N ILE A 436 -28.36 -1.09 5.38
CA ILE A 436 -27.23 -0.53 6.13
C ILE A 436 -27.45 -0.73 7.63
N ASN A 437 -28.65 -0.41 8.14
CA ASN A 437 -29.00 -0.62 9.54
C ASN A 437 -28.77 -2.08 9.94
N LYS A 438 -29.34 -3.03 9.19
CA LYS A 438 -29.19 -4.45 9.43
C LYS A 438 -27.71 -4.88 9.44
N LYS A 439 -26.91 -4.39 8.49
CA LYS A 439 -25.47 -4.70 8.44
C LYS A 439 -24.75 -4.20 9.70
N PHE A 440 -25.08 -3.01 10.24
CA PHE A 440 -24.57 -2.56 11.53
C PHE A 440 -24.96 -3.51 12.67
N LEU A 441 -26.23 -3.92 12.75
CA LEU A 441 -26.70 -4.85 13.79
C LEU A 441 -25.97 -6.18 13.73
N ASP A 442 -25.78 -6.73 12.53
CA ASP A 442 -25.09 -8.00 12.31
C ASP A 442 -23.59 -7.89 12.67
N CYS A 443 -22.92 -6.80 12.29
CA CYS A 443 -21.48 -6.59 12.57
C CYS A 443 -21.17 -6.41 14.07
N TYR A 444 -22.03 -5.69 14.79
CA TYR A 444 -21.78 -5.32 16.19
C TYR A 444 -22.61 -6.10 17.22
N GLY A 445 -23.58 -6.90 16.79
CA GLY A 445 -24.49 -7.63 17.68
C GLY A 445 -25.42 -6.70 18.47
N TRP A 446 -25.75 -5.54 17.91
CA TRP A 446 -26.59 -4.54 18.58
C TRP A 446 -28.06 -4.97 18.61
N SER A 447 -28.73 -4.74 19.74
CA SER A 447 -30.14 -5.09 19.93
C SER A 447 -31.12 -3.99 19.51
N LYS A 448 -30.62 -2.79 19.23
CA LYS A 448 -31.41 -1.61 18.85
C LYS A 448 -30.94 -1.08 17.51
N PRO A 449 -31.82 -0.52 16.67
CA PRO A 449 -31.46 0.02 15.37
C PRO A 449 -30.57 1.27 15.48
N VAL A 450 -29.74 1.48 14.47
CA VAL A 450 -29.08 2.77 14.23
C VAL A 450 -30.10 3.77 13.69
N GLU A 451 -30.15 4.98 14.24
CA GLU A 451 -31.06 6.01 13.76
C GLU A 451 -30.73 6.39 12.31
N LYS A 452 -31.76 6.69 11.51
CA LYS A 452 -31.60 7.09 10.12
C LYS A 452 -30.70 8.33 9.97
N SER A 453 -30.82 9.29 10.89
CA SER A 453 -29.99 10.49 10.99
C SER A 453 -28.50 10.15 11.16
N ASP A 454 -28.18 9.16 12.00
CA ASP A 454 -26.82 8.69 12.22
C ASP A 454 -26.28 7.95 11.00
N ILE A 455 -27.10 7.11 10.34
CA ILE A 455 -26.71 6.48 9.07
C ILE A 455 -26.38 7.55 8.03
N THR A 456 -27.18 8.61 7.90
CA THR A 456 -26.88 9.73 6.99
C THR A 456 -25.54 10.38 7.33
N LYS A 457 -25.26 10.65 8.60
CA LYS A 457 -23.96 11.22 9.02
C LYS A 457 -22.79 10.29 8.69
N ILE A 458 -22.92 8.98 8.94
CA ILE A 458 -21.87 8.00 8.62
C ILE A 458 -21.64 7.92 7.11
N LYS A 459 -22.70 7.98 6.29
CA LYS A 459 -22.57 8.10 4.83
C LYS A 459 -21.83 9.37 4.44
N THR A 460 -22.12 10.51 5.06
CA THR A 460 -21.41 11.77 4.82
C THR A 460 -19.92 11.65 5.20
N ILE A 461 -19.59 11.08 6.36
CA ILE A 461 -18.22 10.80 6.79
C ILE A 461 -17.48 9.97 5.76
N THR A 462 -18.08 8.84 5.41
CA THR A 462 -17.53 7.88 4.43
C THR A 462 -17.27 8.58 3.09
N SER A 463 -18.22 9.38 2.62
CA SER A 463 -18.14 10.07 1.34
C SER A 463 -16.98 11.07 1.27
N PHE A 464 -16.80 11.95 2.26
CA PHE A 464 -15.71 12.92 2.18
C PHE A 464 -14.32 12.29 2.42
N VAL A 465 -14.23 11.23 3.22
CA VAL A 465 -12.98 10.48 3.42
C VAL A 465 -12.56 9.80 2.11
N ILE A 466 -13.49 9.11 1.44
CA ILE A 466 -13.26 8.46 0.14
C ILE A 466 -12.95 9.49 -0.94
N LYS A 467 -13.67 10.62 -0.98
CA LYS A 467 -13.43 11.67 -1.98
C LYS A 467 -12.02 12.24 -1.89
N ARG A 468 -11.52 12.51 -0.67
CA ARG A 468 -10.14 12.95 -0.44
C ARG A 468 -9.14 11.88 -0.88
N ALA A 469 -9.38 10.62 -0.54
CA ALA A 469 -8.51 9.52 -0.90
C ALA A 469 -8.44 9.32 -2.43
N ALA A 470 -9.58 9.37 -3.12
CA ALA A 470 -9.65 9.30 -4.58
C ALA A 470 -8.89 10.45 -5.25
N PHE A 471 -8.96 11.66 -4.70
CA PHE A 471 -8.17 12.81 -5.17
C PHE A 471 -6.65 12.55 -5.05
N ILE A 472 -6.18 11.97 -3.95
CA ILE A 472 -4.75 11.66 -3.74
C ILE A 472 -4.28 10.55 -4.69
N VAL A 473 -5.11 9.54 -4.95
CA VAL A 473 -4.79 8.52 -5.97
C VAL A 473 -4.73 9.14 -7.36
N ALA A 474 -5.69 10.01 -7.70
CA ALA A 474 -5.67 10.75 -8.97
C ALA A 474 -4.42 11.64 -9.10
N ASN A 475 -4.01 12.30 -8.01
CA ASN A 475 -2.79 13.10 -7.93
C ASN A 475 -1.56 12.27 -8.32
N SER A 476 -1.45 11.06 -7.77
CA SER A 476 -0.37 10.12 -8.05
C SER A 476 -0.38 9.68 -9.51
N ILE A 477 -1.54 9.32 -10.05
CA ILE A 477 -1.68 8.91 -11.46
C ILE A 477 -1.26 10.05 -12.39
N ILE A 478 -1.72 11.29 -12.15
CA ILE A 478 -1.36 12.44 -12.99
C ILE A 478 0.16 12.69 -12.95
N ALA A 479 0.78 12.57 -11.78
CA ALA A 479 2.24 12.68 -11.64
C ALA A 479 2.96 11.60 -12.45
N PHE A 480 2.48 10.35 -12.44
CA PHE A 480 3.03 9.27 -13.26
C PHE A 480 2.84 9.49 -14.75
N LEU A 481 1.68 9.97 -15.21
CA LEU A 481 1.47 10.27 -16.63
C LEU A 481 2.46 11.34 -17.10
N LYS A 482 2.67 12.39 -16.31
CA LYS A 482 3.69 13.41 -16.61
C LYS A 482 5.11 12.81 -16.64
N LEU A 483 5.43 11.94 -15.67
CA LEU A 483 6.74 11.26 -15.60
C LEU A 483 6.98 10.37 -16.82
N LEU A 484 6.00 9.52 -17.16
CA LEU A 484 6.05 8.63 -18.31
C LEU A 484 6.22 9.41 -19.62
N SER A 485 5.49 10.52 -19.78
CA SER A 485 5.65 11.41 -20.94
C SER A 485 7.06 12.01 -21.05
N GLU A 486 7.73 12.27 -19.93
CA GLU A 486 9.07 12.85 -19.91
C GLU A 486 10.18 11.83 -20.27
N TYR A 487 10.05 10.58 -19.80
CA TYR A 487 11.10 9.57 -19.96
C TYR A 487 10.88 8.63 -21.15
N ASN A 488 9.65 8.48 -21.63
CA ASN A 488 9.31 7.56 -22.71
C ASN A 488 9.05 8.31 -24.03
N THR A 489 10.12 8.85 -24.64
CA THR A 489 10.04 9.61 -25.89
C THR A 489 10.01 8.72 -27.14
N ASP A 490 9.66 9.33 -28.29
CA ASP A 490 9.61 8.73 -29.63
C ASP A 490 8.62 7.56 -29.80
N ASN A 491 9.10 6.32 -29.69
CA ASN A 491 8.33 5.09 -29.97
C ASN A 491 7.48 4.61 -28.79
N ASN A 492 7.64 5.22 -27.61
CA ASN A 492 6.92 4.86 -26.38
C ASN A 492 6.09 6.04 -25.83
N LYS A 493 5.77 7.02 -26.69
CA LYS A 493 4.98 8.18 -26.28
C LYS A 493 3.63 7.73 -25.75
N ILE A 494 3.25 8.22 -24.57
CA ILE A 494 1.95 7.96 -23.98
C ILE A 494 0.92 8.89 -24.66
N GLU A 495 -0.06 8.30 -25.35
CA GLU A 495 -1.18 9.03 -25.95
C GLU A 495 -2.38 8.11 -26.15
N GLY A 496 -3.58 8.69 -26.22
CA GLY A 496 -4.82 7.95 -26.35
C GLY A 496 -5.24 7.26 -25.05
N LEU A 497 -5.92 6.12 -25.20
CA LEU A 497 -6.42 5.35 -24.07
C LEU A 497 -5.29 4.56 -23.41
N ILE A 498 -5.06 4.84 -22.13
CA ILE A 498 -4.05 4.19 -21.29
C ILE A 498 -4.75 3.29 -20.28
N THR A 499 -4.26 2.07 -20.17
CA THR A 499 -4.73 1.13 -19.15
C THR A 499 -3.85 1.24 -17.89
N ILE A 500 -4.47 1.43 -16.74
CA ILE A 500 -3.83 1.26 -15.45
C ILE A 500 -4.34 -0.06 -14.86
N GLY A 501 -3.46 -1.06 -14.83
CA GLY A 501 -3.78 -2.33 -14.19
C GLY A 501 -3.80 -2.16 -12.69
N TYR A 502 -4.85 -2.65 -12.02
CA TYR A 502 -4.94 -2.57 -10.58
C TYR A 502 -5.28 -3.90 -9.92
N VAL A 503 -4.87 -4.01 -8.66
CA VAL A 503 -5.38 -5.00 -7.70
C VAL A 503 -5.53 -4.36 -6.32
N GLY A 504 -6.13 -5.10 -5.40
CA GLY A 504 -6.32 -4.69 -4.00
C GLY A 504 -7.77 -4.44 -3.67
N SER A 505 -8.13 -4.72 -2.41
CA SER A 505 -9.53 -4.77 -1.95
C SER A 505 -10.24 -3.43 -2.10
N VAL A 506 -9.56 -2.30 -1.86
CA VAL A 506 -10.19 -0.97 -1.95
C VAL A 506 -10.70 -0.73 -3.36
N LEU A 507 -9.82 -0.81 -4.36
CA LEU A 507 -10.25 -0.61 -5.73
C LEU A 507 -11.14 -1.74 -6.23
N THR A 508 -11.08 -2.95 -5.69
CA THR A 508 -11.96 -4.05 -6.13
C THR A 508 -13.41 -3.80 -5.74
N TYR A 509 -13.65 -3.33 -4.50
CA TYR A 509 -15.00 -3.25 -3.92
C TYR A 509 -15.61 -1.85 -3.93
N PHE A 510 -14.81 -0.79 -3.76
CA PHE A 510 -15.32 0.59 -3.80
C PHE A 510 -15.43 1.09 -5.25
N ILE A 511 -16.59 0.88 -5.86
CA ILE A 511 -16.94 1.33 -7.21
C ILE A 511 -16.95 2.86 -7.28
N ASN A 512 -17.56 3.53 -6.31
CA ASN A 512 -17.62 5.00 -6.27
C ASN A 512 -16.23 5.61 -6.16
N TYR A 513 -15.35 5.03 -5.33
CA TYR A 513 -13.95 5.43 -5.21
C TYR A 513 -13.27 5.37 -6.58
N ARG A 514 -13.37 4.24 -7.29
CA ARG A 514 -12.78 4.08 -8.64
C ARG A 514 -13.29 5.12 -9.63
N ASN A 515 -14.60 5.37 -9.63
CA ASN A 515 -15.22 6.34 -10.54
C ASN A 515 -14.72 7.76 -10.24
N MET A 516 -14.60 8.14 -8.97
CA MET A 516 -14.03 9.44 -8.59
C MET A 516 -12.57 9.59 -9.06
N VAL A 517 -11.75 8.54 -8.93
CA VAL A 517 -10.37 8.55 -9.44
C VAL A 517 -10.36 8.81 -10.96
N LEU A 518 -11.16 8.06 -11.71
CA LEU A 518 -11.28 8.22 -13.16
C LEU A 518 -11.73 9.64 -13.54
N ASP A 519 -12.76 10.15 -12.87
CA ASP A 519 -13.28 11.49 -13.10
C ASP A 519 -12.22 12.56 -12.84
N TYR A 520 -11.52 12.48 -11.71
CA TYR A 520 -10.46 13.44 -11.37
C TYR A 520 -9.34 13.46 -12.41
N VAL A 521 -8.87 12.28 -12.86
CA VAL A 521 -7.76 12.17 -13.82
C VAL A 521 -8.21 12.60 -15.22
N ASN A 522 -9.31 12.06 -15.73
CA ASN A 522 -9.75 12.29 -17.12
C ASN A 522 -10.30 13.71 -17.35
N THR A 523 -10.76 14.39 -16.29
CA THR A 523 -11.18 15.79 -16.40
C THR A 523 -10.03 16.79 -16.22
N ASN A 524 -8.84 16.36 -15.79
CA ASN A 524 -7.69 17.23 -15.57
C ASN A 524 -7.10 17.76 -16.89
N GLU A 525 -6.85 19.08 -16.95
CA GLU A 525 -6.39 19.74 -18.17
C GLU A 525 -4.99 19.33 -18.61
N GLU A 526 -4.08 18.98 -17.67
CA GLU A 526 -2.73 18.52 -18.04
C GLU A 526 -2.78 17.11 -18.67
N VAL A 527 -3.67 16.23 -18.18
CA VAL A 527 -3.89 14.91 -18.77
C VAL A 527 -4.46 15.03 -20.19
N LYS A 528 -5.43 15.93 -20.40
CA LYS A 528 -5.95 16.21 -21.74
C LYS A 528 -4.89 16.80 -22.67
N LYS A 529 -4.00 17.67 -22.18
CA LYS A 529 -2.87 18.21 -22.96
C LYS A 529 -1.87 17.13 -23.37
N LEU A 530 -1.67 16.10 -22.54
CA LEU A 530 -0.91 14.91 -22.90
C LEU A 530 -1.62 14.05 -23.96
N GLY A 531 -2.88 14.36 -24.30
CA GLY A 531 -3.69 13.58 -25.23
C GLY A 531 -4.07 12.21 -24.65
N CYS A 532 -4.09 12.08 -23.33
CA CYS A 532 -4.32 10.83 -22.62
C CYS A 532 -5.75 10.76 -22.06
N GLU A 533 -6.30 9.56 -22.03
CA GLU A 533 -7.47 9.18 -21.24
C GLU A 533 -7.13 7.87 -20.54
N ILE A 534 -7.46 7.72 -19.27
CA ILE A 534 -7.19 6.50 -18.52
C ILE A 534 -8.43 5.63 -18.36
N LYS A 535 -8.22 4.32 -18.30
CA LYS A 535 -9.13 3.35 -17.69
C LYS A 535 -8.42 2.55 -16.60
N LEU A 536 -9.19 2.06 -15.63
CA LEU A 536 -8.71 1.12 -14.62
C LEU A 536 -9.14 -0.30 -15.00
N GLU A 537 -8.21 -1.24 -15.02
CA GLU A 537 -8.48 -2.66 -15.35
C GLU A 537 -8.06 -3.56 -14.19
N LEU A 538 -8.95 -4.42 -13.71
CA LEU A 538 -8.63 -5.38 -12.65
C LEU A 538 -7.75 -6.49 -13.25
N ILE A 539 -6.55 -6.69 -12.69
CA ILE A 539 -5.66 -7.77 -13.12
C ILE A 539 -5.82 -8.96 -12.17
N GLU A 540 -6.81 -9.81 -12.46
CA GLU A 540 -7.07 -11.01 -11.66
C GLU A 540 -5.86 -11.95 -11.61
N ASN A 541 -5.62 -12.55 -10.45
CA ASN A 541 -4.50 -13.48 -10.24
C ASN A 541 -3.13 -12.93 -10.66
N SER A 542 -2.93 -11.61 -10.61
CA SER A 542 -1.70 -10.95 -11.04
C SER A 542 -0.42 -11.51 -10.42
N SER A 543 -0.43 -11.87 -9.13
CA SER A 543 0.73 -12.46 -8.45
C SER A 543 1.14 -13.80 -9.04
N VAL A 544 0.17 -14.58 -9.53
CA VAL A 544 0.41 -15.90 -10.12
C VAL A 544 0.73 -15.77 -11.61
N ILE A 545 -0.15 -15.09 -12.36
CA ILE A 545 0.01 -14.90 -13.81
C ILE A 545 1.27 -14.08 -14.09
N GLY A 546 1.49 -12.99 -13.36
CA GLY A 546 2.64 -12.10 -13.56
C GLY A 546 3.96 -12.79 -13.29
N ALA A 547 4.05 -13.62 -12.24
CA ALA A 547 5.23 -14.43 -12.00
C ALA A 547 5.52 -15.40 -13.17
N ALA A 548 4.49 -16.07 -13.70
CA ALA A 548 4.63 -16.94 -14.87
C ALA A 548 5.04 -16.16 -16.13
N ILE A 549 4.43 -15.01 -16.41
CA ILE A 549 4.79 -14.15 -17.55
C ILE A 549 6.24 -13.67 -17.42
N GLY A 550 6.66 -13.17 -16.25
CA GLY A 550 8.05 -12.77 -16.05
C GLY A 550 9.02 -13.93 -16.21
N ALA A 551 8.68 -15.12 -15.71
CA ALA A 551 9.48 -16.32 -15.93
C ALA A 551 9.59 -16.67 -17.42
N ALA A 552 8.50 -16.50 -18.17
CA ALA A 552 8.46 -16.73 -19.61
C ALA A 552 9.27 -15.70 -20.40
N PHE A 553 9.17 -14.42 -20.02
CA PHE A 553 9.94 -13.34 -20.61
C PHE A 553 11.45 -13.59 -20.49
N TYR A 554 11.95 -13.91 -19.30
CA TYR A 554 13.37 -14.26 -19.07
C TYR A 554 13.74 -15.70 -19.48
N SER A 555 12.83 -16.40 -20.15
CA SER A 555 13.06 -17.72 -20.72
C SER A 555 13.18 -17.72 -22.24
N LYS A 556 13.01 -16.56 -22.89
CA LYS A 556 13.30 -16.37 -24.32
C LYS A 556 14.82 -16.48 -24.53
N ASP A 557 15.23 -17.24 -25.54
CA ASP A 557 16.64 -17.48 -25.91
C ASP A 557 17.28 -16.24 -26.56
#